data_AF-A0A9J6D9N2-F1
#
_entry.id   AF-A0A9J6D9N2-F1
#
_cell.length_a   1.000
_cell.length_b   1.000
_cell.length_c   1.000
_cell.angle_alpha   90.00
_cell.angle_beta   90.00
_cell.angle_gamma   90.00
#
_symmetry.space_group_name_H-M   'P 1'
#
loop_
_entity.id
_entity.type
_entity.pdbx_description
1 polymer ?
#
loop_
_entity_poly.entity_id
_entity_poly.type
_entity_poly.pdbx_seq_one_letter_code
_entity_poly.pdbx_strand_id
1 'polypeptide(L)'
;MTVAKQNGGGDLQHDLELSEESELEREAERLPSLSPYIGNITGYIAGFVCLMVRRRIPCATCHAATVSERSPSAFFDRKNRGSLQKPSSTIYICQATEKVIRREDNLHGTSLPKKGNLSDSLTVSVMTELSGHLEKLYPELHDHMFESAADSNHFVRLVKCVIASYIKIRMHHTAKTATAKITGSNTRKQLTKLILFKHQ
;
A
#
# COMPACT_ATOMS: atom_id res chain seq x y z
N MET A 1 2.47 54.70 -51.67
CA MET A 1 2.06 53.28 -51.74
C MET A 1 3.32 52.49 -51.44
N THR A 2 3.50 51.73 -50.36
CA THR A 2 2.56 50.90 -49.59
C THR A 2 3.17 50.69 -48.19
N VAL A 3 2.30 50.53 -47.19
CA VAL A 3 2.56 50.55 -45.75
C VAL A 3 3.27 49.27 -45.27
N ALA A 4 4.38 49.39 -44.54
CA ALA A 4 4.95 48.30 -43.74
C ALA A 4 4.34 48.34 -42.33
N LYS A 5 3.47 47.37 -42.04
CA LYS A 5 2.84 47.17 -40.73
C LYS A 5 3.87 46.63 -39.74
N GLN A 6 4.04 47.35 -38.63
CA GLN A 6 4.56 46.80 -37.38
C GLN A 6 3.51 45.83 -36.81
N ASN A 7 3.87 44.55 -36.66
CA ASN A 7 3.16 43.63 -35.77
C ASN A 7 4.07 43.40 -34.57
N GLY A 8 3.90 44.22 -33.54
CA GLY A 8 4.31 43.90 -32.18
C GLY A 8 3.09 43.39 -31.42
N GLY A 9 3.27 42.30 -30.68
CA GLY A 9 2.31 41.84 -29.67
C GLY A 9 1.75 40.45 -29.94
N GLY A 10 2.18 39.50 -29.12
CA GLY A 10 1.59 38.18 -28.99
C GLY A 10 2.62 37.07 -29.19
N ASP A 11 3.23 36.60 -28.09
CA ASP A 11 3.63 35.19 -27.87
C ASP A 11 4.57 35.05 -26.67
N LEU A 12 4.12 35.46 -25.48
CA LEU A 12 4.83 35.19 -24.22
C LEU A 12 3.91 34.76 -23.08
N GLN A 13 2.60 34.60 -23.32
CA GLN A 13 1.64 34.27 -22.27
C GLN A 13 1.30 32.77 -22.19
N HIS A 14 1.57 31.98 -23.24
CA HIS A 14 1.12 30.59 -23.32
C HIS A 14 2.09 29.57 -22.68
N ASP A 15 3.34 29.94 -22.46
CA ASP A 15 4.36 29.01 -21.93
C ASP A 15 4.36 28.89 -20.38
N LEU A 16 3.80 29.88 -19.68
CA LEU A 16 3.76 29.90 -18.21
C LEU A 16 2.55 29.15 -17.62
N GLU A 17 1.39 29.16 -18.29
CA GLU A 17 0.18 28.49 -17.79
C GLU A 17 0.29 26.95 -17.88
N LEU A 18 0.97 26.42 -18.90
CA LEU A 18 1.18 24.97 -19.06
C LEU A 18 2.08 24.38 -17.95
N SER A 19 2.99 25.19 -17.40
CA SER A 19 3.85 24.75 -16.30
C SER A 19 3.13 24.67 -14.96
N GLU A 20 2.22 25.60 -14.65
CA GLU A 20 1.53 25.66 -13.36
C GLU A 20 0.45 24.57 -13.23
N GLU A 21 -0.29 24.27 -14.30
CA GLU A 21 -1.24 23.14 -14.32
C GLU A 21 -0.52 21.81 -14.08
N SER A 22 0.66 21.63 -14.69
CA SER A 22 1.46 20.41 -14.51
C SER A 22 2.05 20.28 -13.10
N GLU A 23 2.34 21.39 -12.41
CA GLU A 23 2.85 21.38 -11.04
C GLU A 23 1.73 21.10 -10.04
N LEU A 24 0.53 21.65 -10.27
CA LEU A 24 -0.66 21.36 -9.47
C LEU A 24 -1.13 19.90 -9.63
N GLU A 25 -1.07 19.34 -10.84
CA GLU A 25 -1.33 17.91 -11.07
C GLU A 25 -0.29 17.01 -10.39
N ARG A 26 0.99 17.40 -10.42
CA ARG A 26 2.08 16.70 -9.71
C ARG A 26 1.97 16.81 -8.19
N GLU A 27 1.50 17.95 -7.67
CA GLU A 27 1.22 18.17 -6.24
C GLU A 27 0.02 17.33 -5.79
N ALA A 28 -1.02 17.21 -6.63
CA ALA A 28 -2.18 16.33 -6.39
C ALA A 28 -1.82 14.82 -6.48
N GLU A 29 -0.74 14.49 -7.18
CA GLU A 29 -0.16 13.13 -7.20
C GLU A 29 0.68 12.79 -5.98
N ARG A 30 1.16 13.78 -5.20
CA ARG A 30 1.90 13.51 -3.97
C ARG A 30 0.98 12.91 -2.91
N LEU A 31 1.21 11.64 -2.62
CA LEU A 31 0.49 10.92 -1.59
C LEU A 31 0.74 11.55 -0.21
N PRO A 32 -0.31 12.00 0.51
CA PRO A 32 -0.14 12.56 1.84
C PRO A 32 0.55 11.56 2.76
N SER A 33 1.37 12.09 3.69
CA SER A 33 2.04 11.26 4.67
C SER A 33 1.01 10.55 5.55
N LEU A 34 1.25 9.26 5.85
CA LEU A 34 0.38 8.53 6.76
C LEU A 34 0.54 9.09 8.17
N SER A 35 -0.56 9.23 8.90
CA SER A 35 -0.47 9.61 10.31
C SER A 35 0.30 8.56 11.12
N PRO A 36 0.96 8.94 12.24
CA PRO A 36 1.70 7.99 13.07
C PRO A 36 0.85 6.80 13.54
N TYR A 37 -0.45 7.02 13.75
CA TYR A 37 -1.40 5.97 14.09
C TYR A 37 -1.54 4.93 12.96
N ILE A 38 -1.74 5.37 11.72
CA ILE A 38 -1.83 4.47 10.57
C ILE A 38 -0.46 3.82 10.31
N GLY A 39 0.64 4.52 10.54
CA GLY A 39 2.00 3.96 10.51
C GLY A 39 2.17 2.79 11.48
N ASN A 40 1.67 2.91 12.72
CA ASN A 40 1.71 1.83 13.70
C ASN A 40 0.80 0.65 13.32
N ILE A 41 -0.39 0.91 12.77
CA ILE A 41 -1.30 -0.14 12.29
C ILE A 41 -0.69 -0.90 11.11
N THR A 42 -0.17 -0.18 10.12
CA THR A 42 0.48 -0.78 8.94
C THR A 42 1.68 -1.62 9.36
N GLY A 43 2.50 -1.15 10.31
CA GLY A 43 3.60 -1.94 10.90
C GLY A 43 3.12 -3.22 11.59
N TYR A 44 2.01 -3.17 12.32
CA TYR A 44 1.40 -4.37 12.90
C TYR A 44 0.89 -5.35 11.84
N ILE A 45 0.18 -4.87 10.82
CA ILE A 45 -0.30 -5.70 9.71
C ILE A 45 0.89 -6.31 8.94
N ALA A 46 1.97 -5.55 8.74
CA ALA A 46 3.16 -6.00 8.04
C ALA A 46 3.78 -7.26 8.69
N GLY A 47 3.72 -7.38 10.02
CA GLY A 47 4.16 -8.61 10.69
C GLY A 47 3.34 -9.85 10.32
N PHE A 48 2.03 -9.69 10.09
CA PHE A 48 1.19 -10.76 9.56
C PHE A 48 1.45 -11.00 8.07
N VAL A 49 1.76 -9.95 7.30
CA VAL A 49 2.14 -10.09 5.88
C VAL A 49 3.43 -10.90 5.74
N CYS A 50 4.44 -10.71 6.59
CA CYS A 50 5.65 -11.56 6.59
C CYS A 50 5.31 -13.05 6.74
N LEU A 51 4.37 -13.39 7.62
CA LEU A 51 3.88 -14.77 7.77
C LEU A 51 3.19 -15.29 6.50
N MET A 52 2.43 -14.45 5.81
CA MET A 52 1.80 -14.81 4.53
C MET A 52 2.83 -15.05 3.43
N VAL A 53 3.84 -14.18 3.34
CA VAL A 53 4.95 -14.30 2.38
C VAL A 53 5.73 -15.58 2.62
N ARG A 54 6.01 -15.93 3.89
CA ARG A 54 6.69 -17.17 4.27
C ARG A 54 6.01 -18.43 3.73
N ARG A 55 4.69 -18.40 3.54
CA ARG A 55 3.93 -19.55 3.03
C ARG A 55 3.91 -19.63 1.50
N ARG A 56 4.27 -18.56 0.80
CA ARG A 56 4.12 -18.42 -0.67
C ARG A 56 5.45 -18.43 -1.40
N ILE A 57 6.48 -17.91 -0.77
CA ILE A 57 7.84 -17.89 -1.29
C ILE A 57 8.59 -19.01 -0.55
N PRO A 58 9.40 -19.84 -1.22
CA PRO A 58 10.21 -20.86 -0.54
C PRO A 58 11.65 -20.42 -0.27
N CYS A 59 12.11 -19.31 -0.87
CA CYS A 59 13.47 -18.82 -0.76
C CYS A 59 13.79 -18.35 0.67
N ALA A 60 14.74 -19.01 1.33
CA ALA A 60 15.17 -18.69 2.69
C ALA A 60 15.78 -17.28 2.79
N THR A 61 16.57 -16.85 1.79
CA THR A 61 17.16 -15.50 1.73
C THR A 61 16.08 -14.43 1.68
N CYS A 62 15.05 -14.61 0.84
CA CYS A 62 13.91 -13.70 0.80
C CYS A 62 13.12 -13.66 2.11
N HIS A 63 13.03 -14.78 2.83
CA HIS A 63 12.39 -14.78 4.15
C HIS A 63 13.20 -14.02 5.18
N ALA A 64 14.51 -14.25 5.24
CA ALA A 64 15.39 -13.55 6.16
C ALA A 64 15.29 -12.04 5.94
N ALA A 65 15.32 -11.60 4.68
CA ALA A 65 15.13 -10.21 4.28
C ALA A 65 13.83 -9.58 4.80
N THR A 66 12.74 -10.34 4.93
CA THR A 66 11.44 -9.81 5.40
C THR A 66 11.34 -9.60 6.92
N VAL A 67 12.29 -10.13 7.68
CA VAL A 67 12.26 -10.15 9.15
C VAL A 67 13.34 -9.24 9.71
N SER A 68 13.00 -8.53 10.79
CA SER A 68 13.95 -7.75 11.58
C SER A 68 14.01 -8.28 13.01
N GLU A 69 15.15 -8.11 13.68
CA GLU A 69 15.24 -8.37 15.12
C GLU A 69 14.62 -7.25 15.95
N ARG A 70 14.62 -6.03 15.38
CA ARG A 70 14.13 -4.82 16.04
C ARG A 70 12.61 -4.75 15.98
N SER A 71 12.01 -4.28 17.07
CA SER A 71 10.57 -4.03 17.09
C SER A 71 10.23 -2.82 16.21
N PRO A 72 9.16 -2.90 15.39
CA PRO A 72 8.69 -1.76 14.61
C PRO A 72 8.25 -0.57 15.46
N SER A 73 7.59 -0.83 16.60
CA SER A 73 7.10 0.19 17.52
C SER A 73 6.59 -0.42 18.84
N ALA A 74 6.47 0.41 19.88
CA ALA A 74 5.87 0.00 21.14
C ALA A 74 4.41 -0.50 20.99
N PHE A 75 3.67 0.01 19.99
CA PHE A 75 2.34 -0.49 19.67
C PHE A 75 2.37 -1.92 19.16
N PHE A 76 3.35 -2.25 18.29
CA PHE A 76 3.56 -3.60 17.81
C PHE A 76 3.81 -4.56 18.98
N ASP A 77 4.73 -4.24 19.88
CA ASP A 77 5.05 -5.10 21.02
C ASP A 77 3.85 -5.31 21.94
N ARG A 78 3.08 -4.25 22.21
CA ARG A 78 1.88 -4.33 23.05
C ARG A 78 0.79 -5.22 22.43
N LYS A 79 0.67 -5.24 21.10
CA LYS A 79 -0.35 -6.03 20.40
C LYS A 79 0.12 -7.43 20.01
N ASN A 80 1.42 -7.63 19.85
CA ASN A 80 2.00 -8.91 19.53
C ASN A 80 1.89 -9.85 20.74
N ARG A 81 1.32 -11.04 20.52
CA ARG A 81 1.18 -12.10 21.53
C ARG A 81 2.19 -13.24 21.33
N GLY A 82 3.33 -12.93 20.70
CA GLY A 82 4.45 -13.86 20.46
C GLY A 82 4.42 -14.58 19.11
N SER A 83 3.31 -14.56 18.37
CA SER A 83 3.18 -15.27 17.10
C SER A 83 3.47 -14.45 15.85
N LEU A 84 3.59 -13.12 15.98
CA LEU A 84 3.79 -12.22 14.84
C LEU A 84 5.28 -12.00 14.57
N GLN A 85 5.68 -12.11 13.30
CA GLN A 85 7.03 -11.77 12.88
C GLN A 85 7.25 -10.26 12.94
N LYS A 86 8.43 -9.84 13.37
CA LYS A 86 8.85 -8.43 13.34
C LYS A 86 9.26 -8.10 11.90
N PRO A 87 8.51 -7.23 11.19
CA PRO A 87 8.80 -6.91 9.80
C PRO A 87 10.01 -5.97 9.65
N SER A 88 10.75 -6.11 8.55
CA SER A 88 11.82 -5.21 8.09
C SER A 88 11.26 -4.14 7.11
N SER A 89 11.86 -3.95 5.93
CA SER A 89 11.37 -3.12 4.82
C SER A 89 9.94 -3.46 4.36
N THR A 90 9.40 -4.62 4.75
CA THR A 90 7.98 -4.97 4.54
C THR A 90 7.02 -3.89 5.06
N ILE A 91 7.37 -3.17 6.15
CA ILE A 91 6.57 -2.06 6.67
C ILE A 91 6.42 -0.97 5.61
N TYR A 92 7.53 -0.60 4.96
CA TYR A 92 7.55 0.47 3.97
C TYR A 92 6.68 0.13 2.76
N ILE A 93 6.76 -1.11 2.27
CA ILE A 93 5.90 -1.60 1.18
C ILE A 93 4.42 -1.55 1.59
N CYS A 94 4.09 -1.99 2.81
CA CYS A 94 2.71 -1.92 3.32
C CYS A 94 2.20 -0.48 3.45
N GLN A 95 3.06 0.46 3.85
CA GLN A 95 2.73 1.89 3.93
C GLN A 95 2.51 2.51 2.55
N ALA A 96 3.38 2.22 1.58
CA ALA A 96 3.18 2.65 0.19
C ALA A 96 1.84 2.11 -0.37
N THR A 97 1.58 0.82 -0.12
CA THR A 97 0.31 0.17 -0.50
C THR A 97 -0.89 0.86 0.16
N GLU A 98 -0.80 1.19 1.45
CA GLU A 98 -1.85 1.90 2.18
C GLU A 98 -2.14 3.28 1.60
N LYS A 99 -1.10 4.04 1.23
CA LYS A 99 -1.25 5.35 0.62
C LYS A 99 -1.99 5.27 -0.71
N VAL A 100 -1.59 4.33 -1.58
CA VAL A 100 -2.25 4.12 -2.89
C VAL A 100 -3.71 3.73 -2.70
N ILE A 101 -4.02 2.77 -1.81
CA ILE A 101 -5.42 2.39 -1.53
C ILE A 101 -6.24 3.59 -1.06
N ARG A 102 -5.71 4.42 -0.17
CA ARG A 102 -6.42 5.61 0.32
C ARG A 102 -6.64 6.66 -0.77
N ARG A 103 -5.69 6.84 -1.69
CA ARG A 103 -5.85 7.71 -2.86
C ARG A 103 -7.02 7.26 -3.70
N GLU A 104 -7.06 5.97 -4.06
CA GLU A 104 -8.16 5.38 -4.83
C GLU A 104 -9.51 5.51 -4.11
N ASP A 105 -9.54 5.27 -2.79
CA ASP A 105 -10.75 5.41 -1.97
C ASP A 105 -11.27 6.86 -1.98
N ASN A 106 -10.39 7.86 -1.97
CA ASN A 106 -10.72 9.28 -2.01
C ASN A 106 -11.22 9.71 -3.40
N LEU A 107 -10.61 9.20 -4.48
CA LEU A 107 -11.01 9.51 -5.86
C LEU A 107 -12.37 8.92 -6.23
N HIS A 108 -12.66 7.70 -5.76
CA HIS A 108 -13.86 6.95 -6.14
C HIS A 108 -14.92 6.84 -5.03
N GLY A 109 -14.76 7.56 -3.91
CA GLY A 109 -15.79 7.72 -2.87
C GLY A 109 -16.20 6.40 -2.20
N THR A 110 -15.23 5.61 -1.71
CA THR A 110 -15.41 4.25 -1.14
C THR A 110 -16.05 3.20 -2.06
N SER A 111 -16.53 3.60 -3.24
CA SER A 111 -17.00 2.71 -4.28
C SER A 111 -15.79 2.25 -5.10
N LEU A 112 -15.14 1.19 -4.62
CA LEU A 112 -14.04 0.56 -5.36
C LEU A 112 -14.45 0.30 -6.83
N PRO A 113 -13.55 0.52 -7.80
CA PRO A 113 -13.83 0.29 -9.21
C PRO A 113 -14.43 -1.10 -9.44
N LYS A 114 -15.63 -1.17 -10.03
CA LYS A 114 -16.35 -2.42 -10.32
C LYS A 114 -15.70 -3.26 -11.43
N LYS A 115 -14.65 -2.75 -12.07
CA LYS A 115 -13.97 -3.42 -13.18
C LYS A 115 -13.05 -4.51 -12.62
N GLY A 116 -13.11 -5.71 -13.21
CA GLY A 116 -12.16 -6.78 -12.90
C GLY A 116 -10.74 -6.26 -13.05
N ASN A 117 -9.85 -6.64 -12.13
CA ASN A 117 -8.42 -6.28 -12.04
C ASN A 117 -8.05 -5.12 -11.13
N LEU A 118 -8.92 -4.68 -10.20
CA LEU A 118 -8.56 -3.68 -9.17
C LEU A 118 -7.25 -4.03 -8.42
N SER A 119 -7.08 -5.29 -8.02
CA SER A 119 -5.87 -5.73 -7.31
C SER A 119 -4.61 -5.55 -8.16
N ASP A 120 -4.70 -5.81 -9.46
CA ASP A 120 -3.56 -5.68 -10.37
C ASP A 120 -3.28 -4.20 -10.66
N SER A 121 -4.32 -3.39 -10.86
CA SER A 121 -4.19 -1.93 -11.00
C SER A 121 -3.50 -1.31 -9.78
N LEU A 122 -3.96 -1.65 -8.58
CA LEU A 122 -3.33 -1.22 -7.32
C LEU A 122 -1.88 -1.72 -7.25
N THR A 123 -1.61 -2.96 -7.65
CA THR A 123 -0.25 -3.50 -7.63
C THR A 123 0.67 -2.71 -8.56
N VAL A 124 0.21 -2.37 -9.77
CA VAL A 124 0.97 -1.53 -10.71
C VAL A 124 1.23 -0.15 -10.11
N SER A 125 0.21 0.53 -9.60
CA SER A 125 0.36 1.86 -8.98
C SER A 125 1.34 1.84 -7.81
N VAL A 126 1.31 0.81 -6.96
CA VAL A 126 2.26 0.67 -5.85
C VAL A 126 3.67 0.36 -6.35
N MET A 127 3.83 -0.48 -7.37
CA MET A 127 5.15 -0.76 -7.95
C MET A 127 5.79 0.50 -8.54
N THR A 128 5.00 1.37 -9.19
CA THR A 128 5.46 2.67 -9.69
C THR A 128 5.85 3.62 -8.56
N GLU A 129 5.06 3.69 -7.48
CA GLU A 129 5.42 4.48 -6.29
C GLU A 129 6.75 4.00 -5.68
N LEU A 130 6.97 2.69 -5.68
CA LEU A 130 8.15 2.07 -5.08
C LEU A 130 9.41 2.16 -5.97
N SER A 131 9.28 2.34 -7.29
CA SER A 131 10.44 2.33 -8.20
C SER A 131 11.40 3.49 -7.97
N GLY A 132 10.94 4.61 -7.40
CA GLY A 132 11.79 5.74 -7.01
C GLY A 132 12.58 5.52 -5.72
N HIS A 133 12.37 4.40 -5.02
CA HIS A 133 12.89 4.14 -3.67
C HIS A 133 13.40 2.70 -3.49
N LEU A 134 13.95 2.09 -4.55
CA LEU A 134 14.43 0.71 -4.53
C LEU A 134 15.52 0.46 -3.48
N GLU A 135 16.32 1.46 -3.15
CA GLU A 135 17.36 1.42 -2.11
C GLU A 135 16.81 1.13 -0.70
N LYS A 136 15.53 1.45 -0.46
CA LYS A 136 14.85 1.19 0.82
C LYS A 136 14.25 -0.22 0.89
N LEU A 137 14.15 -0.89 -0.25
CA LEU A 137 13.52 -2.20 -0.38
C LEU A 137 14.59 -3.28 -0.30
N TYR A 138 14.59 -4.02 0.81
CA TYR A 138 15.42 -5.22 1.03
C TYR A 138 16.83 -5.06 0.45
N PRO A 139 17.63 -4.09 0.95
CA PRO A 139 18.97 -3.83 0.41
C PRO A 139 19.85 -5.09 0.41
N GLU A 140 19.67 -5.98 1.39
CA GLU A 140 20.31 -7.29 1.48
C GLU A 140 19.99 -8.25 0.32
N LEU A 141 18.95 -7.98 -0.49
CA LEU A 141 18.59 -8.77 -1.66
C LEU A 141 19.08 -8.18 -2.97
N HIS A 142 19.78 -7.04 -2.95
CA HIS A 142 20.23 -6.39 -4.19
C HIS A 142 21.26 -7.20 -4.95
N ASP A 143 22.09 -8.00 -4.27
CA ASP A 143 22.97 -8.94 -4.94
C ASP A 143 22.22 -10.23 -5.31
N HIS A 144 21.36 -10.72 -4.40
CA HIS A 144 20.54 -11.93 -4.60
C HIS A 144 19.62 -11.83 -5.84
N MET A 145 19.20 -10.62 -6.23
CA MET A 145 18.34 -10.45 -7.41
C MET A 145 19.02 -10.83 -8.73
N PHE A 146 20.36 -10.85 -8.78
CA PHE A 146 21.14 -11.25 -9.96
C PHE A 146 21.46 -12.76 -9.99
N GLU A 147 21.20 -13.48 -8.90
CA GLU A 147 21.40 -14.93 -8.81
C GLU A 147 20.28 -15.74 -9.50
N SER A 148 19.20 -15.06 -9.91
CA SER A 148 18.02 -15.67 -10.54
C SER A 148 17.82 -15.13 -11.96
N ALA A 149 17.23 -15.94 -12.84
CA ALA A 149 16.85 -15.47 -14.18
C ALA A 149 15.83 -14.32 -14.09
N ALA A 150 15.85 -13.40 -15.05
CA ALA A 150 15.07 -12.15 -15.01
C ALA A 150 13.55 -12.38 -14.89
N ASP A 151 13.04 -13.44 -15.53
CA ASP A 151 11.63 -13.88 -15.48
C ASP A 151 11.23 -14.52 -14.14
N SER A 152 12.22 -14.97 -13.36
CA SER A 152 12.06 -15.60 -12.05
C SER A 152 12.53 -14.73 -10.89
N ASN A 153 12.91 -13.47 -11.16
CA ASN A 153 13.57 -12.58 -10.21
C ASN A 153 12.86 -12.56 -8.84
N HIS A 154 13.55 -13.11 -7.85
CA HIS A 154 12.99 -13.31 -6.51
C HIS A 154 12.61 -12.01 -5.82
N PHE A 155 13.38 -10.94 -6.03
CA PHE A 155 13.12 -9.63 -5.45
C PHE A 155 11.78 -9.06 -5.96
N VAL A 156 11.56 -9.04 -7.28
CA VAL A 156 10.30 -8.55 -7.86
C VAL A 156 9.12 -9.41 -7.39
N ARG A 157 9.29 -10.73 -7.36
CA ARG A 157 8.26 -11.66 -6.86
C ARG A 157 7.94 -11.43 -5.38
N LEU A 158 8.96 -11.14 -4.57
CA LEU A 158 8.81 -10.83 -3.15
C LEU A 158 7.99 -9.56 -2.95
N VAL A 159 8.39 -8.45 -3.57
CA VAL A 159 7.68 -7.17 -3.46
C VAL A 159 6.23 -7.32 -3.91
N LYS A 160 5.97 -7.93 -5.08
CA LYS A 160 4.60 -8.20 -5.56
C LYS A 160 3.81 -9.07 -4.59
N CYS A 161 4.43 -10.08 -3.97
CA CYS A 161 3.76 -10.94 -2.99
C CYS A 161 3.38 -10.18 -1.71
N VAL A 162 4.24 -9.27 -1.23
CA VAL A 162 3.95 -8.40 -0.07
C VAL A 162 2.76 -7.49 -0.40
N ILE A 163 2.80 -6.79 -1.54
CA ILE A 163 1.74 -5.88 -2.00
C ILE A 163 0.40 -6.63 -2.09
N ALA A 164 0.36 -7.75 -2.82
CA ALA A 164 -0.85 -8.55 -2.99
C ALA A 164 -1.41 -9.08 -1.66
N SER A 165 -0.54 -9.45 -0.72
CA SER A 165 -0.95 -9.91 0.61
C SER A 165 -1.60 -8.78 1.40
N TYR A 166 -1.02 -7.58 1.37
CA TYR A 166 -1.57 -6.41 2.06
C TYR A 166 -2.89 -5.94 1.42
N ILE A 167 -2.95 -5.83 0.08
CA ILE A 167 -4.19 -5.51 -0.66
C ILE A 167 -5.30 -6.48 -0.25
N LYS A 168 -5.03 -7.79 -0.23
CA LYS A 168 -6.01 -8.80 0.18
C LYS A 168 -6.57 -8.53 1.58
N ILE A 169 -5.71 -8.25 2.56
CA ILE A 169 -6.13 -7.93 3.93
C ILE A 169 -7.05 -6.69 3.93
N ARG A 170 -6.67 -5.64 3.19
CA ARG A 170 -7.44 -4.40 3.11
C ARG A 170 -8.78 -4.59 2.43
N MET A 171 -8.85 -5.30 1.32
CA MET A 171 -10.10 -5.60 0.62
C MET A 171 -11.07 -6.39 1.52
N HIS A 172 -10.57 -7.39 2.27
CA HIS A 172 -11.40 -8.10 3.25
C HIS A 172 -11.90 -7.18 4.36
N HIS A 173 -11.07 -6.26 4.86
CA HIS A 173 -11.48 -5.29 5.86
C HIS A 173 -12.57 -4.33 5.32
N THR A 174 -12.38 -3.81 4.11
CA THR A 174 -13.35 -2.94 3.44
C THR A 174 -14.67 -3.65 3.22
N ALA A 175 -14.64 -4.88 2.68
CA ALA A 175 -15.84 -5.69 2.48
C ALA A 175 -16.56 -6.00 3.80
N LYS A 176 -15.83 -6.36 4.86
CA LYS A 176 -16.37 -6.59 6.21
C LYS A 176 -17.04 -5.33 6.76
N THR A 177 -16.42 -4.17 6.57
CA THR A 177 -16.93 -2.88 7.03
C THR A 177 -18.19 -2.47 6.27
N ALA A 178 -18.20 -2.61 4.95
CA ALA A 178 -19.37 -2.36 4.11
C ALA A 178 -20.53 -3.30 4.50
N THR A 179 -20.25 -4.58 4.69
CA THR A 179 -21.26 -5.56 5.13
C THR A 179 -21.84 -5.18 6.49
N ALA A 180 -20.99 -4.82 7.46
CA ALA A 180 -21.43 -4.41 8.80
C ALA A 180 -22.33 -3.16 8.77
N LYS A 181 -22.04 -2.19 7.89
CA LYS A 181 -22.90 -1.00 7.67
C LYS A 181 -24.28 -1.38 7.14
N ILE A 182 -24.34 -2.33 6.20
CA ILE A 182 -25.61 -2.79 5.60
C ILE A 182 -26.43 -3.63 6.58
N THR A 183 -25.80 -4.58 7.28
CA THR A 183 -26.52 -5.53 8.16
C THR A 183 -26.84 -4.99 9.56
N GLY A 184 -26.30 -3.84 9.95
CA GLY A 184 -26.40 -3.32 11.32
C GLY A 184 -25.62 -4.13 12.36
N SER A 185 -25.80 -3.80 13.65
CA SER A 185 -25.20 -4.52 14.77
C SER A 185 -25.86 -5.90 14.93
N ASN A 186 -25.16 -6.95 14.49
CA ASN A 186 -25.58 -8.33 14.75
C ASN A 186 -25.28 -8.74 16.21
N THR A 187 -25.85 -8.04 17.19
CA THR A 187 -25.70 -8.26 18.64
C THR A 187 -25.94 -9.72 19.03
N ARG A 188 -26.86 -10.39 18.31
CA ARG A 188 -27.19 -11.81 18.50
C ARG A 188 -26.02 -12.76 18.21
N LYS A 189 -25.07 -12.42 17.32
CA LYS A 189 -23.86 -13.24 17.06
C LYS A 189 -22.72 -12.97 18.04
N GLN A 190 -22.66 -11.77 18.62
CA GLN A 190 -21.61 -11.39 19.59
C GLN A 190 -21.93 -11.88 21.01
N LEU A 191 -23.21 -11.96 21.38
CA LEU A 191 -23.65 -12.32 22.73
C LEU A 191 -24.15 -13.78 22.85
N THR A 192 -23.93 -14.64 21.85
CA THR A 192 -24.36 -16.06 21.90
C THR A 192 -23.85 -16.78 23.15
N LYS A 193 -22.62 -16.46 23.61
CA LYS A 193 -22.07 -17.04 24.84
C LYS A 193 -22.66 -16.44 26.12
N LEU A 194 -23.16 -15.20 26.11
CA LEU A 194 -23.80 -14.57 27.29
C LEU A 194 -25.27 -14.99 27.45
N ILE A 195 -25.94 -15.28 26.33
CA ILE A 195 -27.35 -15.73 26.36
C ILE A 195 -27.46 -17.16 26.92
N LEU A 196 -26.44 -18.00 26.69
CA LEU A 196 -26.40 -19.38 27.22
C LEU A 196 -26.30 -19.45 28.75
N PHE A 197 -25.68 -18.46 29.41
CA PHE A 197 -25.50 -18.45 30.87
C PHE A 197 -26.54 -17.63 31.63
N LYS A 198 -27.59 -17.12 30.95
CA LYS A 198 -28.62 -16.29 31.63
C LYS A 198 -29.71 -17.12 32.33
N HIS A 199 -29.71 -18.44 32.13
CA HIS A 199 -30.72 -19.37 32.68
C HIS A 199 -30.11 -20.63 33.32
N GLN A 200 -28.83 -20.57 33.73
CA GLN A 200 -28.19 -21.54 34.63
C GLN A 200 -27.95 -20.87 35.98
#